data_AF-Q6MQJ6-F1
#
_entry.id   AF-Q6MQJ6-F1
#
_cell.length_a   1.000
_cell.length_b   1.000
_cell.length_c   1.000
_cell.angle_alpha   90.00
_cell.angle_beta   90.00
_cell.angle_gamma   90.00
#
_symmetry.space_group_name_H-M   'P 1'
#
loop_
_entity.id
_entity.type
_entity.pdbx_description
1 polymer ?
#
loop_
_entity_poly.entity_id
_entity_poly.type
_entity_poly.pdbx_seq_one_letter_code
_entity_poly.pdbx_strand_id
1 'polypeptide(L)'
;MKSKNPVINFSRPLVHQFTLQHAMKIRSESYRKKVRKYIKTSGLSSELNEDEFIGLQFLWGIMFPIFLLIMNFSLQLGLSPMVVVGMGLIGFYLPQIHARGEKKRRELSVRADLPFFIDLLALSVEAGLDFFSAIQKIVDKANGTDSVLAEEFSIVLKDIKIGSSKAQALKEMAERLDMNEITSFVAVLVDAESTGASISQVLKDQSVQMRLERFVRAEKAGAQASQTMLIPLMLFILPAVFIIVFGPVAVSFMYGGK
;
A
#
# COMPACT_ATOMS: atom_id res chain seq x y z
N MET A 1 23.43 1.37 -2.04
CA MET A 1 22.51 1.02 -3.14
C MET A 1 21.69 2.25 -3.50
N LYS A 2 21.67 2.69 -4.78
CA LYS A 2 20.82 3.82 -5.23
C LYS A 2 19.36 3.39 -5.11
N SER A 3 18.55 4.18 -4.39
CA SER A 3 17.12 3.92 -4.23
C SER A 3 16.41 4.12 -5.57
N LYS A 4 15.44 3.25 -5.92
CA LYS A 4 14.61 3.41 -7.14
C LYS A 4 13.71 4.66 -7.05
N ASN A 5 13.52 5.24 -5.87
CA ASN A 5 12.62 6.38 -5.66
C ASN A 5 13.35 7.74 -5.73
N PRO A 6 12.94 8.66 -6.63
CA PRO A 6 13.59 9.98 -6.80
C PRO A 6 13.49 10.88 -5.57
N VAL A 7 12.41 10.79 -4.79
CA VAL A 7 12.21 11.60 -3.58
C VAL A 7 13.22 11.21 -2.48
N ILE A 8 13.44 9.91 -2.29
CA ILE A 8 14.35 9.38 -1.28
C ILE A 8 15.81 9.69 -1.67
N ASN A 9 16.14 9.59 -2.96
CA ASN A 9 17.48 9.86 -3.44
C ASN A 9 17.85 11.36 -3.37
N PHE A 10 16.88 12.25 -3.55
CA PHE A 10 17.05 13.70 -3.40
C PHE A 10 17.29 14.12 -1.95
N SER A 11 16.58 13.51 -0.99
CA SER A 11 16.71 13.84 0.44
C SER A 11 17.84 13.13 1.18
N ARG A 12 18.40 12.05 0.61
CA ARG A 12 19.46 11.23 1.23
C ARG A 12 20.71 12.00 1.70
N PRO A 13 21.33 12.89 0.89
CA PRO A 13 22.54 13.59 1.34
C PRO A 13 22.27 14.52 2.52
N LEU A 14 21.12 15.20 2.53
CA LEU A 14 20.71 16.09 3.63
C LEU A 14 20.40 15.29 4.91
N VAL A 15 19.71 14.16 4.80
CA VAL A 15 19.39 13.30 5.94
C VAL A 15 20.69 12.74 6.54
N HIS A 16 21.63 12.24 5.74
CA HIS A 16 22.86 11.64 6.26
C HIS A 16 23.78 12.67 6.97
N GLN A 17 23.81 13.92 6.48
CA GLN A 17 24.64 14.99 7.06
C GLN A 17 24.03 15.61 8.33
N PHE A 18 22.69 15.67 8.45
CA PHE A 18 22.01 16.35 9.57
C PHE A 18 21.47 15.41 10.66
N THR A 19 21.10 14.16 10.35
CA THR A 19 20.19 13.39 11.23
C THR A 19 20.83 12.44 12.23
N LEU A 20 22.11 12.05 12.06
CA LEU A 20 22.80 11.19 13.04
C LEU A 20 23.02 11.88 14.40
N GLN A 21 23.10 13.21 14.46
CA GLN A 21 23.36 13.94 15.71
C GLN A 21 22.08 14.33 16.49
N HIS A 22 20.92 14.44 15.84
CA HIS A 22 19.69 14.95 16.45
C HIS A 22 18.56 13.91 16.58
N ALA A 23 18.59 12.80 15.83
CA ALA A 23 17.55 11.77 15.88
C ALA A 23 17.55 10.93 17.18
N MET A 24 18.64 11.01 17.98
CA MET A 24 18.80 10.20 19.20
C MET A 24 18.06 10.73 20.43
N LYS A 25 17.59 11.98 20.45
CA LYS A 25 17.22 12.61 21.74
C LYS A 25 15.76 12.51 22.17
N ILE A 26 14.79 12.25 21.28
CA ILE A 26 13.39 12.02 21.67
C ILE A 26 12.69 11.13 20.62
N ARG A 27 12.11 9.98 21.04
CA ARG A 27 10.75 9.53 20.66
C ARG A 27 10.42 8.11 21.17
N SER A 28 9.28 8.03 21.89
CA SER A 28 8.61 6.83 22.41
C SER A 28 8.82 5.54 21.58
N GLU A 29 9.17 4.44 22.25
CA GLU A 29 9.28 3.10 21.66
C GLU A 29 8.08 2.72 20.79
N SER A 30 6.88 3.15 21.17
CA SER A 30 5.64 2.82 20.46
C SER A 30 5.60 3.44 19.05
N TYR A 31 6.20 4.63 18.88
CA TYR A 31 6.28 5.29 17.58
C TYR A 31 7.30 4.62 16.66
N ARG A 32 8.47 4.22 17.21
CA ARG A 32 9.49 3.48 16.47
C ARG A 32 8.95 2.14 15.94
N LYS A 33 8.19 1.41 16.76
CA LYS A 33 7.51 0.17 16.32
C LYS A 33 6.54 0.41 15.16
N LYS A 34 5.76 1.51 15.18
CA LYS A 34 4.87 1.88 14.07
C LYS A 34 5.65 2.21 12.80
N VAL A 35 6.72 3.01 12.91
CA VAL A 35 7.59 3.37 11.78
C VAL A 35 8.25 2.14 11.17
N ARG A 36 8.79 1.24 12.01
CA ARG A 36 9.34 -0.05 11.59
C ARG A 36 8.31 -0.86 10.80
N LYS A 37 7.07 -0.97 11.31
CA LYS A 37 5.99 -1.66 10.58
C LYS A 37 5.70 -0.99 9.23
N TYR A 38 5.64 0.34 9.17
CA TYR A 38 5.41 1.04 7.90
C TYR A 38 6.53 0.78 6.90
N ILE A 39 7.80 0.87 7.30
CA ILE A 39 8.96 0.64 6.43
C ILE A 39 9.00 -0.81 5.93
N LYS A 40 8.78 -1.78 6.84
CA LYS A 40 8.74 -3.22 6.52
C LYS A 40 7.63 -3.51 5.50
N THR A 41 6.44 -2.95 5.71
CA THR A 41 5.29 -3.21 4.84
C THR A 41 5.31 -2.46 3.52
N SER A 42 5.88 -1.26 3.48
CA SER A 42 6.02 -0.49 2.25
C SER A 42 7.13 -0.99 1.33
N GLY A 43 7.97 -1.95 1.78
CA GLY A 43 9.11 -2.46 1.01
C GLY A 43 10.29 -1.49 0.96
N LEU A 44 10.31 -0.47 1.82
CA LEU A 44 11.39 0.53 1.88
C LEU A 44 12.52 0.08 2.81
N SER A 45 12.44 -1.10 3.43
CA SER A 45 13.42 -1.61 4.40
C SER A 45 14.82 -1.85 3.83
N SER A 46 14.95 -2.01 2.51
CA SER A 46 16.26 -2.10 1.83
C SER A 46 16.88 -0.73 1.54
N GLU A 47 16.08 0.34 1.58
CA GLU A 47 16.48 1.69 1.17
C GLU A 47 16.60 2.67 2.34
N LEU A 48 15.83 2.48 3.40
CA LEU A 48 15.72 3.39 4.54
C LEU A 48 15.80 2.66 5.88
N ASN A 49 16.61 3.20 6.79
CA ASN A 49 16.60 2.81 8.20
C ASN A 49 15.53 3.58 8.99
N GLU A 50 15.14 3.08 10.17
CA GLU A 50 14.15 3.72 11.05
C GLU A 50 14.54 5.16 11.41
N ASP A 51 15.81 5.37 11.72
CA ASP A 51 16.34 6.68 12.07
C ASP A 51 16.38 7.63 10.86
N GLU A 52 16.64 7.11 9.65
CA GLU A 52 16.61 7.91 8.41
C GLU A 52 15.18 8.36 8.08
N PHE A 53 14.19 7.49 8.27
CA PHE A 53 12.78 7.84 8.05
C PHE A 53 12.30 8.91 9.03
N ILE A 54 12.68 8.80 10.30
CA ILE A 54 12.36 9.81 11.32
C ILE A 54 13.07 11.13 10.99
N GLY A 55 14.34 11.06 10.58
CA GLY A 55 15.11 12.21 10.13
C GLY A 55 14.45 12.93 8.95
N LEU A 56 13.93 12.18 8.00
CA LEU A 56 13.21 12.69 6.84
C LEU A 56 11.90 13.38 7.25
N GLN A 57 11.15 12.83 8.22
CA GLN A 57 9.96 13.52 8.77
C GLN A 57 10.28 14.86 9.42
N PHE A 58 11.38 14.95 10.17
CA PHE A 58 11.80 16.22 10.77
C PHE A 58 12.29 17.21 9.72
N LEU A 59 13.07 16.74 8.74
CA LEU A 59 13.55 17.56 7.63
C LEU A 59 12.36 18.18 6.89
N TRP A 60 11.38 17.39 6.45
CA TRP A 60 10.21 17.91 5.76
C TRP A 60 9.30 18.74 6.69
N GLY A 61 9.19 18.37 7.97
CA GLY A 61 8.45 19.14 8.97
C GLY A 61 9.02 20.53 9.24
N ILE A 62 10.31 20.75 9.04
CA ILE A 62 11.00 22.05 9.24
C ILE A 62 11.18 22.79 7.90
N MET A 63 11.59 22.10 6.85
CA MET A 63 11.84 22.71 5.53
C MET A 63 10.56 23.25 4.89
N PHE A 64 9.44 22.54 5.03
CA PHE A 64 8.15 22.94 4.45
C PHE A 64 7.62 24.27 5.02
N PRO A 65 7.54 24.48 6.35
CA PRO A 65 7.10 25.78 6.89
C PRO A 65 8.10 26.91 6.61
N ILE A 66 9.43 26.65 6.61
CA ILE A 66 10.42 27.66 6.24
C ILE A 66 10.22 28.12 4.79
N PHE A 67 10.03 27.18 3.88
CA PHE A 67 9.74 27.47 2.48
C PHE A 67 8.45 28.30 2.32
N LEU A 68 7.39 27.93 3.06
CA LEU A 68 6.13 28.67 3.05
C LEU A 68 6.24 30.08 3.64
N LEU A 69 7.07 30.30 4.67
CA LEU A 69 7.34 31.63 5.21
C LEU A 69 8.04 32.52 4.17
N ILE A 70 9.04 31.98 3.46
CA ILE A 70 9.75 32.71 2.39
C ILE A 70 8.78 33.06 1.26
N MET A 71 7.93 32.11 0.84
CA MET A 71 6.90 32.35 -0.18
C MET A 71 5.86 33.36 0.28
N ASN A 72 5.39 33.29 1.54
CA ASN A 72 4.44 34.23 2.10
C ASN A 72 4.99 35.65 2.12
N PHE A 73 6.26 35.82 2.49
CA PHE A 73 6.96 37.11 2.47
C PHE A 73 7.18 37.63 1.05
N SER A 74 7.61 36.76 0.12
CA SER A 74 7.91 37.12 -1.27
C SER A 74 6.67 37.48 -2.10
N LEU A 75 5.59 36.69 -1.95
CA LEU A 75 4.34 36.83 -2.72
C LEU A 75 3.25 37.63 -1.98
N GLN A 76 3.53 38.14 -0.78
CA GLN A 76 2.58 38.88 0.07
C GLN A 76 1.22 38.18 0.25
N LEU A 77 1.24 36.86 0.44
CA LEU A 77 0.03 36.02 0.48
C LEU A 77 -0.89 36.27 1.68
N GLY A 78 -0.47 37.08 2.67
CA GLY A 78 -1.30 37.45 3.82
C GLY A 78 -1.65 36.30 4.78
N LEU A 79 -1.08 35.11 4.61
CA LEU A 79 -1.31 33.99 5.53
C LEU A 79 -0.76 34.31 6.91
N SER A 80 -1.57 34.06 7.94
CA SER A 80 -1.14 34.20 9.33
C SER A 80 0.03 33.24 9.62
N PRO A 81 1.09 33.67 10.35
CA PRO A 81 2.21 32.82 10.75
C PRO A 81 1.75 31.53 11.48
N MET A 82 0.61 31.59 12.17
CA MET A 82 0.02 30.44 12.85
C MET A 82 -0.46 29.35 11.87
N VAL A 83 -0.98 29.75 10.69
CA VAL A 83 -1.36 28.82 9.62
C VAL A 83 -0.12 28.16 9.02
N VAL A 84 0.97 28.92 8.84
CA VAL A 84 2.23 28.40 8.30
C VAL A 84 2.88 27.37 9.23
N VAL A 85 2.89 27.64 10.55
CA VAL A 85 3.34 26.67 11.56
C VAL A 85 2.44 25.43 11.59
N GLY A 86 1.11 25.61 11.48
CA GLY A 86 0.15 24.50 11.37
C GLY A 86 0.40 23.60 10.14
N MET A 87 0.81 24.18 9.01
CA MET A 87 1.20 23.43 7.81
C MET A 87 2.49 22.63 7.97
N GLY A 88 3.35 22.97 8.94
CA GLY A 88 4.52 22.16 9.31
C GLY A 88 4.14 20.74 9.78
N LEU A 89 2.95 20.59 10.41
CA LEU A 89 2.42 19.27 10.75
C LEU A 89 2.16 18.43 9.49
N ILE A 90 1.66 19.04 8.41
CA ILE A 90 1.43 18.35 7.13
C ILE A 90 2.77 17.89 6.54
N GLY A 91 3.80 18.75 6.56
CA GLY A 91 5.15 18.39 6.13
C GLY A 91 5.74 17.20 6.90
N PHE A 92 5.45 17.11 8.20
CA PHE A 92 5.84 15.98 9.03
C PHE A 92 5.14 14.66 8.65
N TYR A 93 3.86 14.71 8.24
CA TYR A 93 3.09 13.53 7.80
C TYR A 93 3.38 13.10 6.35
N LEU A 94 3.98 13.97 5.53
CA LEU A 94 4.23 13.72 4.11
C LEU A 94 4.99 12.40 3.83
N PRO A 95 6.05 12.04 4.57
CA PRO A 95 6.74 10.76 4.36
C PRO A 95 5.88 9.55 4.71
N GLN A 96 4.97 9.69 5.68
CA GLN A 96 4.03 8.61 6.03
C GLN A 96 2.99 8.42 4.92
N ILE A 97 2.51 9.50 4.32
CA ILE A 97 1.57 9.44 3.19
C ILE A 97 2.24 8.74 2.00
N HIS A 98 3.49 9.10 1.70
CA HIS A 98 4.27 8.45 0.65
C HIS A 98 4.45 6.95 0.90
N ALA A 99 4.90 6.57 2.10
CA ALA A 99 5.07 5.16 2.47
C ALA A 99 3.76 4.35 2.38
N ARG A 100 2.62 4.94 2.76
CA ARG A 100 1.30 4.32 2.61
C ARG A 100 0.89 4.15 1.15
N GLY A 101 1.20 5.13 0.30
CA GLY A 101 0.97 5.04 -1.15
C GLY A 101 1.79 3.92 -1.78
N GLU A 102 3.06 3.81 -1.42
CA GLU A 102 3.97 2.74 -1.85
C GLU A 102 3.46 1.36 -1.39
N LYS A 103 3.07 1.22 -0.12
CA LYS A 103 2.44 -0.01 0.40
C LYS A 103 1.24 -0.41 -0.45
N LYS A 104 0.31 0.52 -0.70
CA LYS A 104 -0.90 0.26 -1.48
C LYS A 104 -0.57 -0.17 -2.91
N ARG A 105 0.45 0.42 -3.54
CA ARG A 105 0.90 0.01 -4.87
C ARG A 105 1.44 -1.42 -4.87
N ARG A 106 2.26 -1.78 -3.86
CA ARG A 106 2.75 -3.16 -3.68
C ARG A 106 1.60 -4.16 -3.47
N GLU A 107 0.66 -3.83 -2.58
CA GLU A 107 -0.51 -4.68 -2.32
C GLU A 107 -1.33 -4.95 -3.59
N LEU A 108 -1.53 -3.92 -4.44
CA LEU A 108 -2.26 -4.06 -5.69
C LEU A 108 -1.51 -4.95 -6.69
N SER A 109 -0.19 -4.79 -6.82
CA SER A 109 0.64 -5.64 -7.67
C SER A 109 0.62 -7.10 -7.21
N VAL A 110 0.83 -7.35 -5.92
CA VAL A 110 0.78 -8.71 -5.35
C VAL A 110 -0.59 -9.35 -5.55
N ARG A 111 -1.67 -8.62 -5.30
CA ARG A 111 -3.04 -9.13 -5.48
C ARG A 111 -3.35 -9.48 -6.94
N ALA A 112 -2.75 -8.80 -7.90
CA ALA A 112 -2.90 -9.11 -9.32
C ALA A 112 -2.09 -10.36 -9.72
N ASP A 113 -0.87 -10.50 -9.21
CA ASP A 113 0.06 -11.58 -9.57
C ASP A 113 -0.23 -12.90 -8.83
N LEU A 114 -0.75 -12.84 -7.59
CA LEU A 114 -0.92 -13.99 -6.70
C LEU A 114 -1.66 -15.19 -7.31
N PRO A 115 -2.81 -15.03 -8.02
CA PRO A 115 -3.50 -16.15 -8.65
C PRO A 115 -2.63 -16.88 -9.67
N PHE A 116 -1.91 -16.13 -10.51
CA PHE A 116 -1.03 -16.70 -11.53
C PHE A 116 0.14 -17.46 -10.91
N PHE A 117 0.74 -16.93 -9.84
CA PHE A 117 1.83 -17.60 -9.14
C PHE A 117 1.37 -18.91 -8.49
N ILE A 118 0.18 -18.92 -7.88
CA ILE A 118 -0.37 -20.13 -7.27
C ILE A 118 -0.74 -21.17 -8.33
N ASP A 119 -1.28 -20.77 -9.48
CA ASP A 119 -1.53 -21.69 -10.60
C ASP A 119 -0.22 -22.33 -11.10
N LEU A 120 0.87 -21.55 -11.22
CA LEU A 120 2.19 -22.06 -11.59
C LEU A 120 2.79 -22.99 -10.52
N LEU A 121 2.61 -22.66 -9.24
CA LEU A 121 3.04 -23.50 -8.12
C LEU A 121 2.27 -24.82 -8.12
N ALA A 122 0.95 -24.78 -8.27
CA ALA A 122 0.10 -25.96 -8.35
C ALA A 122 0.53 -26.87 -9.50
N LEU A 123 0.68 -26.32 -10.71
CA LEU A 123 1.13 -27.06 -11.89
C LEU A 123 2.52 -27.69 -11.70
N SER A 124 3.44 -26.96 -11.07
CA SER A 124 4.80 -27.45 -10.81
C SER A 124 4.80 -28.60 -9.79
N VAL A 125 4.01 -28.47 -8.72
CA VAL A 125 3.90 -29.51 -7.70
C VAL A 125 3.17 -30.74 -8.23
N GLU A 126 2.13 -30.56 -9.05
CA GLU A 126 1.45 -31.65 -9.76
C GLU A 126 2.38 -32.39 -10.73
N ALA A 127 3.32 -31.67 -11.36
CA ALA A 127 4.39 -32.24 -12.18
C ALA A 127 5.51 -32.92 -11.35
N GLY A 128 5.36 -33.03 -10.02
CA GLY A 128 6.27 -33.75 -9.13
C GLY A 128 7.43 -32.92 -8.57
N LEU A 129 7.42 -31.59 -8.73
CA LEU A 129 8.40 -30.73 -8.06
C LEU A 129 8.05 -30.54 -6.57
N ASP A 130 9.06 -30.53 -5.72
CA ASP A 130 8.91 -30.01 -4.36
C ASP A 130 8.50 -28.53 -4.39
N PHE A 131 7.67 -28.11 -3.43
CA PHE A 131 7.11 -26.75 -3.37
C PHE A 131 8.19 -25.66 -3.41
N PHE A 132 9.27 -25.80 -2.65
CA PHE A 132 10.34 -24.79 -2.63
C PHE A 132 11.17 -24.81 -3.91
N SER A 133 11.26 -25.97 -4.57
CA SER A 133 11.88 -26.08 -5.90
C SER A 133 11.01 -25.44 -6.99
N ALA A 134 9.68 -25.52 -6.86
CA ALA A 134 8.73 -24.82 -7.71
C ALA A 134 8.85 -23.29 -7.53
N ILE A 135 8.95 -22.80 -6.28
CA ILE A 135 9.21 -21.39 -5.99
C ILE A 135 10.52 -20.95 -6.66
N GLN A 136 11.62 -21.70 -6.49
CA GLN A 136 12.91 -21.37 -7.10
C GLN A 136 12.81 -21.22 -8.63
N LYS A 137 12.12 -22.15 -9.32
CA LYS A 137 11.89 -22.03 -10.77
C LYS A 137 11.11 -20.79 -11.16
N ILE A 138 10.08 -20.44 -10.39
CA ILE A 138 9.27 -19.24 -10.67
C ILE A 138 10.10 -17.97 -10.47
N VAL A 139 10.87 -17.89 -9.38
CA VAL A 139 11.78 -16.77 -9.11
C VAL A 139 12.82 -16.65 -10.22
N ASP A 140 13.43 -17.76 -10.64
CA ASP A 140 14.44 -17.77 -11.69
C ASP A 140 13.90 -17.26 -13.02
N LYS A 141 12.65 -17.61 -13.36
CA LYS A 141 11.95 -17.15 -14.56
C LYS A 141 11.45 -15.71 -14.46
N ALA A 142 11.14 -15.24 -13.24
CA ALA A 142 10.72 -13.88 -12.96
C ALA A 142 11.90 -12.90 -12.85
N ASN A 143 13.14 -13.37 -12.86
CA ASN A 143 14.34 -12.51 -12.85
C ASN A 143 14.27 -11.46 -13.98
N GLY A 144 14.31 -10.18 -13.59
CA GLY A 144 14.19 -9.05 -14.52
C GLY A 144 12.77 -8.48 -14.66
N THR A 145 11.76 -9.08 -14.05
CA THR A 145 10.40 -8.53 -13.95
C THR A 145 10.26 -7.72 -12.66
N ASP A 146 9.59 -6.56 -12.69
CA ASP A 146 9.27 -5.76 -11.50
C ASP A 146 8.10 -6.39 -10.67
N SER A 147 8.10 -7.71 -10.49
CA SER A 147 7.08 -8.41 -9.67
C SER A 147 7.49 -8.43 -8.20
N VAL A 148 6.67 -7.79 -7.36
CA VAL A 148 6.87 -7.74 -5.91
C VAL A 148 6.79 -9.13 -5.29
N LEU A 149 5.92 -10.00 -5.81
CA LEU A 149 5.72 -11.34 -5.26
C LEU A 149 6.93 -12.25 -5.53
N ALA A 150 7.55 -12.14 -6.71
CA ALA A 150 8.79 -12.85 -7.02
C ALA A 150 9.96 -12.42 -6.12
N GLU A 151 10.07 -11.13 -5.84
CA GLU A 151 11.08 -10.59 -4.91
C GLU A 151 10.88 -11.17 -3.49
N GLU A 152 9.65 -11.19 -2.99
CA GLU A 152 9.34 -11.74 -1.67
C GLU A 152 9.62 -13.25 -1.58
N PHE A 153 9.30 -14.01 -2.64
CA PHE A 153 9.67 -15.43 -2.72
C PHE A 153 11.19 -15.64 -2.78
N SER A 154 11.93 -14.75 -3.45
CA SER A 154 13.40 -14.79 -3.44
C SER A 154 13.97 -14.58 -2.04
N ILE A 155 13.38 -13.66 -1.26
CA ILE A 155 13.74 -13.45 0.14
C ILE A 155 13.45 -14.71 0.97
N VAL A 156 12.28 -15.35 0.79
CA VAL A 156 11.95 -16.61 1.47
C VAL A 156 12.99 -17.70 1.18
N LEU A 157 13.37 -17.89 -0.08
CA LEU A 157 14.39 -18.86 -0.47
C LEU A 157 15.76 -18.54 0.15
N LYS A 158 16.11 -17.25 0.25
CA LYS A 158 17.33 -16.80 0.89
C LYS A 158 17.31 -17.06 2.39
N ASP A 159 16.21 -16.75 3.07
CA ASP A 159 16.03 -16.94 4.51
C ASP A 159 16.16 -18.43 4.88
N ILE A 160 15.63 -19.31 4.04
CA ILE A 160 15.78 -20.77 4.19
C ILE A 160 17.24 -21.20 3.98
N LYS A 161 17.92 -20.67 2.95
CA LYS A 161 19.33 -20.99 2.67
C LYS A 161 20.27 -20.61 3.82
N ILE A 162 19.95 -19.55 4.57
CA ILE A 162 20.74 -19.11 5.73
C ILE A 162 20.31 -19.77 7.05
N GLY A 163 19.36 -20.72 7.01
CA GLY A 163 19.02 -21.58 8.16
C GLY A 163 17.66 -21.32 8.81
N SER A 164 16.82 -20.44 8.26
CA SER A 164 15.44 -20.27 8.77
C SER A 164 14.59 -21.49 8.41
N SER A 165 13.66 -21.87 9.29
CA SER A 165 12.69 -22.91 8.94
C SER A 165 11.75 -22.42 7.82
N LYS A 166 11.30 -23.35 6.98
CA LYS A 166 10.36 -23.09 5.87
C LYS A 166 9.10 -22.33 6.34
N ALA A 167 8.51 -22.81 7.44
CA ALA A 167 7.35 -22.16 8.05
C ALA A 167 7.65 -20.75 8.56
N GLN A 168 8.82 -20.52 9.17
CA GLN A 168 9.20 -19.20 9.67
C GLN A 168 9.42 -18.21 8.51
N ALA A 169 10.13 -18.63 7.46
CA ALA A 169 10.39 -17.77 6.29
C ALA A 169 9.09 -17.36 5.58
N LEU A 170 8.14 -18.28 5.43
CA LEU A 170 6.81 -17.98 4.86
C LEU A 170 6.00 -17.03 5.76
N LYS A 171 6.04 -17.22 7.09
CA LYS A 171 5.36 -16.32 8.04
C LYS A 171 5.95 -14.90 7.99
N GLU A 172 7.26 -14.78 7.90
CA GLU A 172 7.92 -13.48 7.78
C GLU A 172 7.56 -12.77 6.47
N MET A 173 7.42 -13.52 5.37
CA MET A 173 6.88 -12.99 4.11
C MET A 173 5.44 -12.45 4.30
N ALA A 174 4.57 -13.21 4.97
CA ALA A 174 3.21 -12.74 5.24
C ALA A 174 3.19 -11.47 6.10
N GLU A 175 4.08 -11.35 7.08
CA GLU A 175 4.24 -10.12 7.86
C GLU A 175 4.79 -8.93 7.06
N ARG A 176 5.71 -9.18 6.11
CA ARG A 176 6.25 -8.12 5.23
C ARG A 176 5.22 -7.62 4.24
N LEU A 177 4.36 -8.50 3.72
CA LEU A 177 3.28 -8.11 2.81
C LEU A 177 2.09 -7.50 3.56
N ASP A 178 1.79 -7.96 4.79
CA ASP A 178 0.69 -7.46 5.65
C ASP A 178 -0.66 -7.46 4.89
N MET A 179 -0.91 -8.55 4.14
CA MET A 179 -2.10 -8.80 3.33
C MET A 179 -2.81 -10.07 3.80
N ASN A 180 -4.12 -9.98 4.06
CA ASN A 180 -4.92 -11.10 4.55
C ASN A 180 -4.89 -12.32 3.59
N GLU A 181 -4.86 -12.07 2.28
CA GLU A 181 -4.80 -13.13 1.26
C GLU A 181 -3.51 -13.96 1.37
N ILE A 182 -2.37 -13.28 1.59
CA ILE A 182 -1.07 -13.93 1.75
C ILE A 182 -0.97 -14.63 3.10
N THR A 183 -1.44 -13.97 4.18
CA THR A 183 -1.44 -14.57 5.52
C THR A 183 -2.26 -15.86 5.56
N SER A 184 -3.43 -15.88 4.92
CA SER A 184 -4.29 -17.06 4.84
C SER A 184 -3.63 -18.16 4.03
N PHE A 185 -3.07 -17.82 2.86
CA PHE A 185 -2.34 -18.76 2.01
C PHE A 185 -1.14 -19.40 2.74
N VAL A 186 -0.32 -18.60 3.42
CA VAL A 186 0.82 -19.08 4.19
C VAL A 186 0.40 -19.98 5.34
N ALA A 187 -0.66 -19.60 6.08
CA ALA A 187 -1.15 -20.41 7.19
C ALA A 187 -1.56 -21.81 6.72
N VAL A 188 -2.29 -21.88 5.61
CA VAL A 188 -2.73 -23.12 4.99
C VAL A 188 -1.55 -23.97 4.47
N LEU A 189 -0.53 -23.34 3.88
CA LEU A 189 0.68 -24.05 3.44
C LEU A 189 1.50 -24.62 4.60
N VAL A 190 1.67 -23.83 5.67
CA VAL A 190 2.40 -24.27 6.87
C VAL A 190 1.68 -25.44 7.55
N ASP A 191 0.35 -25.39 7.60
CA ASP A 191 -0.47 -26.48 8.15
C ASP A 191 -0.37 -27.75 7.28
N ALA A 192 -0.41 -27.60 5.96
CA ALA A 192 -0.23 -28.72 5.04
C ALA A 192 1.14 -29.40 5.20
N GLU A 193 2.20 -28.61 5.38
CA GLU A 193 3.56 -29.11 5.62
C GLU A 193 3.66 -29.86 6.96
N SER A 194 3.06 -29.35 8.04
CA SER A 194 3.11 -30.01 9.36
C SER A 194 2.26 -31.28 9.44
N THR A 195 1.16 -31.34 8.69
CA THR A 195 0.18 -32.43 8.76
C THR A 195 0.46 -33.52 7.72
N GLY A 196 1.42 -33.30 6.81
CA GLY A 196 1.72 -34.21 5.70
C GLY A 196 0.61 -34.27 4.65
N ALA A 197 -0.30 -33.29 4.65
CA ALA A 197 -1.35 -33.19 3.65
C ALA A 197 -0.76 -32.85 2.28
N SER A 198 -1.42 -33.28 1.20
CA SER A 198 -0.95 -32.99 -0.15
C SER A 198 -1.02 -31.48 -0.42
N ILE A 199 0.15 -30.83 -0.42
CA ILE A 199 0.31 -29.40 -0.76
C ILE A 199 -0.31 -29.11 -2.13
N SER A 200 -0.31 -30.09 -3.05
CA SER A 200 -0.96 -29.98 -4.36
C SER A 200 -2.47 -29.72 -4.26
N GLN A 201 -3.18 -30.47 -3.41
CA GLN A 201 -4.63 -30.30 -3.21
C GLN A 201 -4.95 -28.94 -2.61
N VAL A 202 -4.15 -28.53 -1.63
CA VAL A 202 -4.24 -27.23 -0.97
C VAL A 202 -4.05 -26.06 -1.95
N LEU A 203 -3.03 -26.12 -2.81
CA LEU A 203 -2.78 -25.13 -3.84
C LEU A 203 -3.93 -25.06 -4.86
N LYS A 204 -4.51 -26.22 -5.22
CA LYS A 204 -5.64 -26.32 -6.15
C LYS A 204 -6.90 -25.68 -5.58
N ASP A 205 -7.24 -25.99 -4.33
CA ASP A 205 -8.41 -25.41 -3.65
C ASP A 205 -8.25 -23.89 -3.50
N GLN A 206 -7.05 -23.43 -3.12
CA GLN A 206 -6.73 -22.00 -3.06
C GLN A 206 -6.82 -21.32 -4.43
N SER A 207 -6.36 -21.97 -5.52
CA SER A 207 -6.45 -21.43 -6.87
C SER A 207 -7.90 -21.19 -7.30
N VAL A 208 -8.79 -22.14 -7.00
CA VAL A 208 -10.23 -22.05 -7.29
C VAL A 208 -10.85 -20.92 -6.47
N GLN A 209 -10.54 -20.85 -5.18
CA GLN A 209 -11.02 -19.79 -4.31
C GLN A 209 -10.60 -18.40 -4.82
N MET A 210 -9.35 -18.22 -5.22
CA MET A 210 -8.89 -16.93 -5.74
C MET A 210 -9.51 -16.56 -7.09
N ARG A 211 -9.75 -17.52 -7.99
CA ARG A 211 -10.51 -17.28 -9.22
C ARG A 211 -11.93 -16.78 -8.90
N LEU A 212 -12.58 -17.40 -7.91
CA LEU A 212 -13.91 -17.01 -7.45
C LEU A 212 -13.89 -15.61 -6.79
N GLU A 213 -12.90 -15.31 -5.96
CA GLU A 213 -12.73 -13.99 -5.37
C GLU A 213 -12.48 -12.89 -6.42
N ARG A 214 -11.70 -13.17 -7.47
CA ARG A 214 -11.54 -12.24 -8.61
C ARG A 214 -12.88 -11.96 -9.28
N PHE A 215 -13.68 -13.00 -9.51
CA PHE A 215 -15.00 -12.86 -10.10
C PHE A 215 -15.94 -12.01 -9.22
N VAL A 216 -16.05 -12.34 -7.94
CA VAL A 216 -16.86 -11.58 -6.97
C VAL A 216 -16.39 -10.14 -6.83
N ARG A 217 -15.07 -9.89 -6.87
CA ARG A 217 -14.52 -8.52 -6.81
C ARG A 217 -14.88 -7.72 -8.06
N ALA A 218 -14.81 -8.33 -9.24
CA ALA A 218 -15.24 -7.70 -10.49
C ALA A 218 -16.75 -7.39 -10.45
N GLU A 219 -17.56 -8.32 -9.95
CA GLU A 219 -18.99 -8.12 -9.77
C GLU A 219 -19.31 -7.00 -8.77
N LYS A 220 -18.63 -6.97 -7.61
CA LYS A 220 -18.76 -5.88 -6.64
C LYS A 220 -18.35 -4.53 -7.22
N ALA A 221 -17.27 -4.46 -8.00
CA ALA A 221 -16.86 -3.23 -8.66
C ALA A 221 -17.89 -2.77 -9.70
N GLY A 222 -18.48 -3.70 -10.46
CA GLY A 222 -19.58 -3.40 -11.40
C GLY A 222 -20.84 -2.92 -10.69
N ALA A 223 -21.23 -3.56 -9.59
CA ALA A 223 -22.39 -3.17 -8.79
C ALA A 223 -22.19 -1.79 -8.13
N GLN A 224 -20.99 -1.50 -7.61
CA GLN A 224 -20.66 -0.19 -7.05
C GLN A 224 -20.65 0.91 -8.11
N ALA A 225 -20.15 0.62 -9.32
CA ALA A 225 -20.23 1.55 -10.45
C ALA A 225 -21.70 1.86 -10.81
N SER A 226 -22.57 0.84 -10.85
CA SER A 226 -24.00 1.00 -11.10
C SER A 226 -24.70 1.86 -10.03
N GLN A 227 -24.38 1.65 -8.75
CA GLN A 227 -24.97 2.43 -7.66
C GLN A 227 -24.49 3.88 -7.68
N THR A 228 -23.22 4.12 -8.04
CA THR A 228 -22.64 5.47 -8.07
C THR A 228 -23.27 6.35 -9.17
N MET A 229 -23.76 5.76 -10.27
CA MET A 229 -24.49 6.50 -11.33
C MET A 229 -25.81 7.11 -10.84
N LEU A 230 -26.43 6.58 -9.78
CA LEU A 230 -27.67 7.14 -9.24
C LEU A 230 -27.46 8.48 -8.54
N ILE A 231 -26.26 8.75 -8.03
CA ILE A 231 -25.96 9.98 -7.28
C ILE A 231 -26.03 11.22 -8.20
N PRO A 232 -25.33 11.28 -9.34
CA PRO A 232 -25.51 12.38 -10.31
C PRO A 232 -26.94 12.48 -10.81
N LEU A 233 -27.61 11.35 -11.07
CA LEU A 233 -28.99 11.34 -11.55
C LEU A 233 -29.92 12.00 -10.54
N MET A 234 -29.82 11.66 -9.25
CA MET A 234 -30.59 12.31 -8.19
C MET A 234 -30.20 13.78 -8.04
N LEU A 235 -28.91 14.12 -8.11
CA LEU A 235 -28.45 15.50 -7.89
C LEU A 235 -28.86 16.45 -9.02
N PHE A 236 -28.98 15.98 -10.27
CA PHE A 236 -29.35 16.83 -11.41
C PHE A 236 -30.82 16.73 -11.81
N ILE A 237 -31.40 15.52 -11.86
CA ILE A 237 -32.78 15.34 -12.32
C ILE A 237 -33.78 15.81 -11.26
N LEU A 238 -33.55 15.50 -9.97
CA LEU A 238 -34.51 15.82 -8.92
C LEU A 238 -34.72 17.34 -8.78
N PRO A 239 -33.68 18.21 -8.69
CA PRO A 239 -33.89 19.65 -8.68
C PRO A 239 -34.56 20.17 -9.96
N ALA A 240 -34.22 19.62 -11.13
CA ALA A 240 -34.85 20.01 -12.39
C ALA A 240 -36.36 19.69 -12.40
N VAL A 241 -36.77 18.52 -11.90
CA VAL A 241 -38.18 18.14 -11.75
C VAL A 241 -38.89 19.06 -10.75
N PHE A 242 -38.25 19.39 -9.62
CA PHE A 242 -38.80 20.35 -8.65
C PHE A 242 -39.04 21.72 -9.30
N ILE A 243 -38.10 22.23 -10.09
CA ILE A 243 -38.24 23.50 -10.81
C ILE A 243 -39.39 23.45 -11.81
N ILE A 244 -39.55 22.35 -12.56
CA ILE A 244 -40.63 22.21 -13.55
C ILE A 244 -42.00 22.13 -12.88
N VAL A 245 -42.13 21.37 -11.79
CA VAL A 245 -43.41 21.15 -11.11
C VAL A 245 -43.82 22.35 -10.26
N PHE A 246 -42.89 22.90 -9.45
CA PHE A 246 -43.19 23.99 -8.52
C PHE A 246 -42.93 25.38 -9.12
N GLY A 247 -42.19 25.49 -10.22
CA GLY A 247 -41.91 26.75 -10.90
C GLY A 247 -43.17 27.51 -11.30
N PRO A 248 -44.14 26.89 -12.00
CA PRO A 248 -45.40 27.54 -12.34
C PRO A 248 -46.19 27.97 -11.09
N VAL A 249 -46.23 27.14 -10.05
CA VAL A 249 -46.94 27.44 -8.80
C VAL A 249 -46.32 28.65 -8.11
N ALA A 250 -45.00 28.73 -8.04
CA ALA A 250 -44.29 29.88 -7.46
C ALA A 250 -44.52 31.16 -8.28
N VAL A 251 -44.46 31.09 -9.61
CA VAL A 251 -44.73 32.23 -10.50
C VAL A 251 -46.19 32.68 -10.38
N SER A 252 -47.14 31.75 -10.37
CA SER A 252 -48.57 32.06 -10.18
C SER A 252 -48.86 32.66 -8.82
N PHE A 253 -48.14 32.29 -7.75
CA PHE A 253 -48.30 32.92 -6.44
C PHE A 253 -47.72 34.34 -6.42
N MET A 254 -46.62 34.59 -7.14
CA MET A 254 -45.99 35.92 -7.23
C MET A 254 -46.78 36.90 -8.12
N TYR A 255 -47.37 36.44 -9.23
CA TYR A 255 -48.10 37.31 -10.17
C TYR A 255 -49.62 37.26 -10.01
N GLY A 256 -50.16 36.22 -9.36
CA GLY A 256 -51.61 36.02 -9.13
C GLY A 256 -52.13 36.60 -7.81
N GLY A 257 -51.29 37.30 -7.04
CA GLY A 257 -51.72 38.10 -5.89
C GLY A 257 -52.35 39.43 -6.30
N LYS A 258 -53.58 39.37 -6.83
CA LYS A 258 -54.55 40.47 -6.80
C LYS A 258 -55.87 39.93 -6.27
#